data_AF-A0A935XE35-F1
#
_entry.id   AF-A0A935XE35-F1
#
_cell.length_a   1.000
_cell.length_b   1.000
_cell.length_c   1.000
_cell.angle_alpha   90.00
_cell.angle_beta   90.00
_cell.angle_gamma   90.00
#
_symmetry.space_group_name_H-M   'P 1'
#
loop_
_entity.id
_entity.type
_entity.pdbx_description
1 polymer ?
#
loop_
_entity_poly.entity_id
_entity_poly.type
_entity_poly.pdbx_seq_one_letter_code
_entity_poly.pdbx_strand_id
1 'polypeptide(L)'
;MTVAVGEGGGTLRNPPTRTASGPTSVGQWTLGTRSGRNTLIVTVGNLAPATIEATALPGPPAEIRASVGNNQVAPAGDEVEESLGALVVDRFGNPVPQQTVRFDAILGGGSVTPATAVTGADGIASGVRWRLGSRLATQTARAAILPIATDFTARVRSDFTI
;
A
#
# COMPACT_ATOMS: atom_id res chain seq x y z
N MET A 1 -7.27 -36.02 15.72
CA MET A 1 -7.35 -34.55 15.63
C MET A 1 -6.60 -34.14 14.37
N THR A 2 -7.05 -33.11 13.69
CA THR A 2 -6.33 -32.50 12.57
C THR A 2 -6.23 -31.00 12.79
N VAL A 3 -5.14 -30.42 12.31
CA VAL A 3 -4.97 -28.98 12.16
C VAL A 3 -4.56 -28.74 10.73
N ALA A 4 -5.33 -27.92 10.02
CA ALA A 4 -5.09 -27.61 8.61
C ALA A 4 -5.13 -26.09 8.40
N VAL A 5 -4.35 -25.62 7.42
CA VAL A 5 -4.48 -24.24 6.94
C VAL A 5 -5.84 -24.10 6.26
N GLY A 6 -6.61 -23.10 6.68
CA GLY A 6 -7.85 -22.69 6.03
C GLY A 6 -7.53 -21.65 4.96
N GLU A 7 -7.69 -20.38 5.31
CA GLU A 7 -7.47 -19.23 4.43
C GLU A 7 -6.07 -18.61 4.60
N GLY A 8 -5.64 -17.84 3.59
CA GLY A 8 -4.41 -17.04 3.63
C GLY A 8 -3.17 -17.69 3.00
N GLY A 9 -3.19 -18.99 2.71
CA GLY A 9 -2.18 -19.66 1.88
C GLY A 9 -0.81 -19.89 2.54
N GLY A 10 -0.74 -19.91 3.86
CA GLY A 10 0.45 -20.22 4.65
C GLY A 10 0.79 -21.72 4.74
N THR A 11 1.76 -22.07 5.58
CA THR A 11 2.17 -23.46 5.81
C THR A 11 2.14 -23.82 7.29
N LEU A 12 1.78 -25.06 7.60
CA LEU A 12 1.82 -25.61 8.95
C LEU A 12 2.81 -26.77 9.01
N ARG A 13 3.77 -26.69 9.94
CA ARG A 13 4.77 -27.74 10.18
C ARG A 13 4.56 -28.36 11.54
N ASN A 14 4.74 -29.68 11.60
CA ASN A 14 4.58 -30.49 12.80
C ASN A 14 3.21 -30.31 13.50
N PRO A 15 2.08 -30.39 12.79
CA PRO A 15 0.77 -30.30 13.42
C PRO A 15 0.55 -31.50 14.37
N PRO A 16 -0.13 -31.29 15.51
CA PRO A 16 -0.47 -32.39 16.41
C PRO A 16 -1.51 -33.32 15.76
N THR A 17 -1.41 -34.61 16.04
CA THR A 17 -2.38 -35.62 15.60
C THR A 17 -3.37 -36.02 16.71
N ARG A 18 -3.05 -35.67 17.96
CA ARG A 18 -3.82 -35.95 19.17
C ARG A 18 -3.73 -34.77 20.15
N THR A 19 -4.72 -34.66 21.03
CA THR A 19 -4.75 -33.71 22.15
C THR A 19 -5.09 -34.49 23.43
N ALA A 20 -4.65 -33.97 24.57
CA ALA A 20 -4.99 -34.46 25.91
C ALA A 20 -5.64 -33.33 26.74
N SER A 21 -5.83 -33.53 28.04
CA SER A 21 -6.27 -32.45 28.94
C SER A 21 -5.20 -31.36 29.04
N GLY A 22 -5.57 -30.11 28.75
CA GLY A 22 -4.68 -28.95 28.77
C GLY A 22 -4.41 -28.36 27.37
N PRO A 23 -3.67 -27.23 27.29
CA PRO A 23 -3.35 -26.58 26.02
C PRO A 23 -2.49 -27.49 25.14
N THR A 24 -2.88 -27.64 23.86
CA THR A 24 -2.09 -28.34 22.85
C THR A 24 -1.61 -27.35 21.80
N SER A 25 -0.30 -27.32 21.54
CA SER A 25 0.28 -26.50 20.48
C SER A 25 -0.19 -26.98 19.11
N VAL A 26 -0.53 -26.05 18.22
CA VAL A 26 -0.92 -26.35 16.82
C VAL A 26 0.26 -26.69 15.91
N GLY A 27 1.49 -26.58 16.42
CA GLY A 27 2.73 -26.73 15.65
C GLY A 27 3.32 -25.37 15.25
N GLN A 28 4.14 -25.37 14.21
CA GLN A 28 4.79 -24.17 13.67
C GLN A 28 3.98 -23.65 12.48
N TRP A 29 3.24 -22.58 12.70
CA TRP A 29 2.47 -21.91 11.66
C TRP A 29 3.26 -20.75 11.04
N THR A 30 3.42 -20.78 9.73
CA THR A 30 3.93 -19.66 8.93
C THR A 30 2.77 -19.10 8.12
N LEU A 31 2.46 -17.81 8.30
CA LEU A 31 1.40 -17.13 7.55
C LEU A 31 1.76 -17.00 6.07
N GLY A 32 0.74 -16.81 5.23
CA GLY A 32 0.95 -16.56 3.80
C GLY A 32 1.60 -15.21 3.52
N THR A 33 2.02 -14.99 2.27
CA THR A 33 2.69 -13.76 1.84
C THR A 33 1.73 -12.61 1.54
N ARG A 34 0.41 -12.86 1.49
CA ARG A 34 -0.60 -11.82 1.32
C ARG A 34 -0.97 -11.25 2.69
N SER A 35 -0.91 -9.93 2.82
CA SER A 35 -1.40 -9.26 4.03
C SER A 35 -2.90 -9.50 4.20
N GLY A 36 -3.35 -9.69 5.43
CA GLY A 36 -4.74 -9.94 5.76
C GLY A 36 -4.96 -11.22 6.56
N ARG A 37 -6.21 -11.67 6.59
CA ARG A 37 -6.67 -12.76 7.44
C ARG A 37 -6.10 -14.10 6.98
N ASN A 38 -5.57 -14.86 7.93
CA ASN A 38 -5.09 -16.22 7.79
C ASN A 38 -5.80 -17.08 8.84
N THR A 39 -6.17 -18.32 8.49
CA THR A 39 -6.86 -19.20 9.43
C THR A 39 -6.24 -20.60 9.51
N LEU A 40 -6.32 -21.20 10.70
CA LEU A 40 -6.19 -22.64 10.89
C LEU A 40 -7.54 -23.21 11.33
N ILE A 41 -7.90 -24.36 10.77
CA ILE A 41 -9.07 -25.13 11.16
C ILE A 41 -8.60 -26.33 11.97
N VAL A 42 -9.13 -26.46 13.19
CA VAL A 42 -8.83 -27.54 14.12
C VAL A 42 -10.06 -28.44 14.24
N THR A 43 -9.87 -29.74 13.99
CA THR A 43 -10.94 -30.74 14.09
C THR A 43 -10.55 -31.84 15.08
N VAL A 44 -11.46 -32.14 16.01
CA VAL A 44 -11.26 -33.17 17.05
C VAL A 44 -12.48 -34.08 17.10
N GLY A 45 -12.36 -35.27 16.51
CA GLY A 45 -13.48 -36.23 16.47
C GLY A 45 -14.72 -35.61 15.82
N ASN A 46 -15.87 -35.72 16.49
CA ASN A 46 -17.16 -35.18 16.04
C ASN A 46 -17.51 -33.82 16.66
N LEU A 47 -16.55 -33.14 17.29
CA LEU A 47 -16.78 -31.80 17.84
C LEU A 47 -16.87 -30.76 16.71
N ALA A 48 -17.57 -29.66 16.98
CA ALA A 48 -17.57 -28.51 16.09
C ALA A 48 -16.13 -28.02 15.86
N PRO A 49 -15.71 -27.77 14.60
CA PRO A 49 -14.37 -27.29 14.32
C PRO A 49 -14.09 -25.94 14.99
N ALA A 50 -12.88 -25.80 15.55
CA ALA A 50 -12.40 -24.52 16.04
C ALA A 50 -11.59 -23.82 14.94
N THR A 51 -11.72 -22.50 14.86
CA THR A 51 -10.92 -21.67 13.95
C THR A 51 -9.96 -20.82 14.78
N ILE A 52 -8.69 -20.83 14.39
CA ILE A 52 -7.67 -19.91 14.91
C ILE A 52 -7.38 -18.90 13.82
N GLU A 53 -7.36 -17.63 14.18
CA GLU A 53 -7.13 -16.53 13.24
C GLU A 53 -5.83 -15.82 13.57
N ALA A 54 -5.12 -15.41 12.52
CA ALA A 54 -4.02 -14.49 12.61
C ALA A 54 -4.08 -13.51 11.42
N THR A 55 -3.58 -12.30 11.63
CA THR A 55 -3.49 -11.30 10.57
C THR A 55 -2.04 -11.17 10.14
N ALA A 56 -1.77 -11.49 8.88
CA ALA A 56 -0.48 -11.18 8.26
C ALA A 56 -0.43 -9.68 8.00
N LEU A 57 0.58 -9.01 8.56
CA LEU A 57 0.86 -7.61 8.27
C LEU A 57 1.71 -7.52 7.00
N PRO A 58 1.58 -6.43 6.22
CA PRO A 58 2.50 -6.18 5.12
C PRO A 58 3.94 -6.04 5.62
N GLY A 59 4.89 -6.41 4.76
CA GLY A 59 6.31 -6.21 5.04
C GLY A 59 6.73 -4.73 4.97
N PRO A 60 8.03 -4.45 5.13
CA PRO A 60 8.57 -3.11 4.92
C PRO A 60 8.28 -2.58 3.51
N PRO A 61 8.09 -1.26 3.33
CA PRO A 61 7.96 -0.63 2.01
C PRO A 61 9.10 -1.05 1.09
N ALA A 62 8.76 -1.47 -0.13
CA ALA A 62 9.72 -1.89 -1.14
C ALA A 62 9.54 -1.13 -2.46
N GLU A 63 8.36 -0.58 -2.71
CA GLU A 63 8.06 0.15 -3.93
C GLU A 63 7.01 1.23 -3.68
N ILE A 64 7.09 2.34 -4.42
CA ILE A 64 6.07 3.37 -4.47
C ILE A 64 5.68 3.61 -5.94
N ARG A 65 4.39 3.77 -6.19
CA ARG A 65 3.81 3.94 -7.53
C ARG A 65 2.88 5.14 -7.56
N ALA A 66 2.86 5.86 -8.68
CA ALA A 66 1.81 6.85 -8.93
C ALA A 66 0.46 6.11 -9.06
N SER A 67 -0.47 6.38 -8.15
CA SER A 67 -1.78 5.74 -8.11
C SER A 67 -2.84 6.56 -8.83
N VAL A 68 -2.90 7.88 -8.56
CA VAL A 68 -3.86 8.82 -9.16
C VAL A 68 -3.20 10.19 -9.37
N GLY A 69 -3.72 11.02 -10.28
CA GLY A 69 -3.21 12.37 -10.50
C GLY A 69 -1.93 12.46 -11.34
N ASN A 70 -1.62 11.44 -12.16
CA ASN A 70 -0.49 11.46 -13.09
C ASN A 70 -0.91 11.90 -14.50
N ASN A 71 0.03 12.41 -15.30
CA ASN A 71 -0.14 12.84 -16.69
C ASN A 71 -1.22 13.91 -16.89
N GLN A 72 -1.31 14.85 -15.94
CA GLN A 72 -2.35 15.87 -15.94
C GLN A 72 -2.02 17.07 -16.84
N VAL A 73 -3.02 17.91 -17.08
CA VAL A 73 -2.86 19.15 -17.84
C VAL A 73 -3.63 20.26 -17.12
N ALA A 74 -2.99 21.39 -16.88
CA ALA A 74 -3.63 22.57 -16.30
C ALA A 74 -3.01 23.87 -16.89
N PRO A 75 -3.68 25.02 -16.81
CA PRO A 75 -3.07 26.31 -17.17
C PRO A 75 -1.84 26.63 -16.32
N ALA A 76 -1.05 27.59 -16.79
CA ALA A 76 0.17 27.99 -16.11
C ALA A 76 -0.16 28.64 -14.76
N GLY A 77 0.43 28.17 -13.67
CA GLY A 77 0.16 28.71 -12.33
C GLY A 77 -1.09 28.15 -11.65
N ASP A 78 -1.86 27.30 -12.30
CA ASP A 78 -3.07 26.68 -11.75
C ASP A 78 -2.82 25.32 -11.11
N GLU A 79 -3.76 24.91 -10.25
CA GLU A 79 -3.79 23.56 -9.69
C GLU A 79 -4.34 22.57 -10.72
N VAL A 80 -3.72 21.39 -10.75
CA VAL A 80 -4.25 20.25 -11.52
C VAL A 80 -5.55 19.76 -10.88
N GLU A 81 -6.44 19.23 -11.72
CA GLU A 81 -7.81 18.85 -11.31
C GLU A 81 -7.82 17.69 -10.31
N GLU A 82 -7.02 16.65 -10.54
CA GLU A 82 -6.94 15.49 -9.67
C GLU A 82 -5.78 15.65 -8.67
N SER A 83 -6.05 15.56 -7.38
CA SER A 83 -4.97 15.55 -6.37
C SER A 83 -4.07 14.33 -6.53
N LEU A 84 -2.79 14.46 -6.22
CA LEU A 84 -1.84 13.37 -6.29
C LEU A 84 -2.15 12.29 -5.25
N GLY A 85 -2.01 11.03 -5.67
CA GLY A 85 -2.04 9.87 -4.77
C GLY A 85 -0.94 8.87 -5.13
N ALA A 86 -0.14 8.49 -4.12
CA ALA A 86 0.96 7.54 -4.28
C ALA A 86 0.67 6.27 -3.48
N LEU A 87 0.74 5.11 -4.14
CA LEU A 87 0.56 3.79 -3.55
C LEU A 87 1.93 3.25 -3.08
N VAL A 88 2.02 2.83 -1.82
CA VAL A 88 3.19 2.19 -1.24
C VAL A 88 2.91 0.71 -1.03
N VAL A 89 3.79 -0.14 -1.55
CA VAL A 89 3.68 -1.61 -1.43
C VAL A 89 4.96 -2.26 -0.92
N ASP A 90 4.82 -3.42 -0.30
CA ASP A 90 5.94 -4.30 0.06
C ASP A 90 6.42 -5.13 -1.14
N ARG A 91 7.45 -5.95 -0.93
CA ARG A 91 8.05 -6.79 -1.98
C ARG A 91 7.10 -7.84 -2.58
N PHE A 92 5.98 -8.12 -1.93
CA PHE A 92 4.96 -9.06 -2.38
C PHE A 92 3.75 -8.34 -3.00
N GLY A 93 3.80 -7.01 -3.09
CA GLY A 93 2.71 -6.19 -3.61
C GLY A 93 1.60 -5.91 -2.59
N ASN A 94 1.82 -6.16 -1.30
CA ASN A 94 0.85 -5.82 -0.26
C ASN A 94 0.88 -4.32 0.03
N PRO A 95 -0.28 -3.64 0.16
CA PRO A 95 -0.32 -2.24 0.53
C PRO A 95 0.24 -2.02 1.94
N VAL A 96 1.08 -0.98 2.10
CA VAL A 96 1.71 -0.67 3.39
C VAL A 96 1.08 0.60 4.00
N PRO A 97 0.29 0.47 5.08
CA PRO A 97 -0.35 1.61 5.73
C PRO A 97 0.62 2.38 6.63
N GLN A 98 0.18 3.56 7.07
CA GLN A 98 0.86 4.42 8.06
C GLN A 98 2.28 4.86 7.66
N GLN A 99 2.56 4.93 6.37
CA GLN A 99 3.83 5.44 5.85
C GLN A 99 3.70 6.91 5.52
N THR A 100 4.64 7.73 5.99
CA THR A 100 4.69 9.16 5.64
C THR A 100 5.40 9.32 4.31
N VAL A 101 4.64 9.67 3.27
CA VAL A 101 5.15 9.97 1.93
C VAL A 101 5.39 11.47 1.82
N ARG A 102 6.60 11.86 1.38
CA ARG A 102 6.93 13.25 1.07
C ARG A 102 6.67 13.53 -0.40
N PHE A 103 6.07 14.68 -0.70
CA PHE A 103 5.83 15.19 -2.03
C PHE A 103 6.63 16.47 -2.25
N ASP A 104 7.26 16.59 -3.41
CA ASP A 104 8.00 17.80 -3.82
C ASP A 104 7.77 18.08 -5.31
N ALA A 105 7.53 19.34 -5.66
CA ALA A 105 7.60 19.77 -7.06
C ALA A 105 9.07 19.95 -7.46
N ILE A 106 9.59 19.09 -8.35
CA ILE A 106 11.03 19.01 -8.65
C ILE A 106 11.39 19.59 -10.02
N LEU A 107 10.43 19.75 -10.93
CA LEU A 107 10.66 20.35 -12.25
C LEU A 107 9.50 21.26 -12.64
N GLY A 108 9.86 22.38 -13.30
CA GLY A 108 8.91 23.32 -13.89
C GLY A 108 8.52 24.50 -12.98
N GLY A 109 8.81 24.42 -11.68
CA GLY A 109 8.71 25.53 -10.72
C GLY A 109 7.34 25.69 -10.05
N GLY A 110 6.55 24.62 -10.02
CA GLY A 110 5.29 24.55 -9.28
C GLY A 110 5.47 24.30 -7.79
N SER A 111 4.37 23.97 -7.10
CA SER A 111 4.36 23.65 -5.67
C SER A 111 3.32 22.58 -5.33
N VAL A 112 3.52 21.85 -4.23
CA VAL A 112 2.60 20.83 -3.72
C VAL A 112 2.14 21.18 -2.31
N THR A 113 0.87 20.96 -2.00
CA THR A 113 0.29 21.23 -0.67
C THR A 113 -0.77 20.20 -0.30
N PRO A 114 -0.68 19.54 0.87
CA PRO A 114 0.46 19.52 1.79
C PRO A 114 1.71 18.84 1.17
N ALA A 115 2.90 19.10 1.71
CA ALA A 115 4.14 18.45 1.25
C ALA A 115 4.31 17.01 1.77
N THR A 116 3.43 16.54 2.64
CA THR A 116 3.42 15.16 3.15
C THR A 116 1.99 14.63 3.23
N ALA A 117 1.84 13.33 3.03
CA ALA A 117 0.60 12.59 3.28
C ALA A 117 0.94 11.21 3.86
N VAL A 118 0.02 10.64 4.64
CA VAL A 118 0.20 9.33 5.28
C VAL A 118 -0.62 8.28 4.54
N THR A 119 -0.06 7.09 4.30
CA THR A 119 -0.79 6.02 3.60
C THR A 119 -1.94 5.46 4.44
N GLY A 120 -3.09 5.30 3.80
CA GLY A 120 -4.27 4.63 4.37
C GLY A 120 -4.12 3.11 4.43
N ALA A 121 -5.20 2.41 4.81
CA ALA A 121 -5.25 0.94 4.85
C ALA A 121 -5.06 0.28 3.47
N ASP A 122 -5.35 1.02 2.41
CA ASP A 122 -5.12 0.68 1.00
C ASP A 122 -3.68 0.96 0.54
N GLY A 123 -2.81 1.48 1.43
CA GLY A 123 -1.43 1.83 1.11
C GLY A 123 -1.28 3.13 0.32
N ILE A 124 -2.36 3.91 0.14
CA ILE A 124 -2.33 5.12 -0.67
C ILE A 124 -2.19 6.36 0.22
N ALA A 125 -1.19 7.19 -0.04
CA ALA A 125 -1.07 8.54 0.51
C ALA A 125 -1.64 9.52 -0.53
N SER A 126 -2.73 10.20 -0.19
CA SER A 126 -3.53 11.00 -1.13
C SER A 126 -3.87 12.40 -0.59
N GLY A 127 -4.56 13.20 -1.40
CA GLY A 127 -5.04 14.54 -1.02
C GLY A 127 -3.99 15.65 -1.17
N VAL A 128 -2.91 15.39 -1.90
CA VAL A 128 -1.86 16.36 -2.19
C VAL A 128 -2.22 17.15 -3.44
N ARG A 129 -2.52 18.44 -3.29
CA ARG A 129 -2.79 19.33 -4.42
C ARG A 129 -1.49 19.76 -5.07
N TRP A 130 -1.48 19.83 -6.40
CA TRP A 130 -0.30 20.22 -7.17
C TRP A 130 -0.60 21.42 -8.07
N ARG A 131 0.09 22.53 -7.81
CA ARG A 131 0.05 23.74 -8.64
C ARG A 131 1.21 23.73 -9.63
N LEU A 132 0.91 23.90 -10.91
CA LEU A 132 1.93 23.93 -11.96
C LEU A 132 2.70 25.26 -11.95
N GLY A 133 3.97 25.21 -12.34
CA GLY A 133 4.75 26.42 -12.57
C GLY A 133 4.41 27.11 -13.90
N SER A 134 5.04 28.25 -14.16
CA SER A 134 4.81 29.04 -15.38
C SER A 134 5.58 28.55 -16.62
N ARG A 135 6.43 27.53 -16.48
CA ARG A 135 7.23 26.98 -17.58
C ARG A 135 6.35 26.10 -18.48
N LEU A 136 6.28 26.44 -19.77
CA LEU A 136 5.60 25.65 -20.83
C LEU A 136 6.41 24.40 -21.21
N ALA A 137 6.74 23.55 -20.23
CA ALA A 137 7.42 22.28 -20.38
C ALA A 137 6.77 21.24 -19.46
N THR A 138 7.22 19.99 -19.53
CA THR A 138 6.81 18.96 -18.56
C THR A 138 7.11 19.44 -17.14
N GLN A 139 6.09 19.43 -16.31
CA GLN A 139 6.15 19.67 -14.88
C GLN A 139 6.29 18.31 -14.19
N THR A 140 7.06 18.25 -13.10
CA THR A 140 7.25 16.99 -12.36
C THR A 140 7.11 17.22 -10.87
N ALA A 141 6.24 16.44 -10.24
CA ALA A 141 6.17 16.26 -8.80
C ALA A 141 6.65 14.85 -8.44
N ARG A 142 7.38 14.71 -7.34
CA ARG A 142 7.91 13.44 -6.86
C ARG A 142 7.27 13.09 -5.53
N ALA A 143 6.82 11.85 -5.38
CA ALA A 143 6.48 11.25 -4.10
C ALA A 143 7.58 10.29 -3.66
N ALA A 144 8.01 10.35 -2.40
CA ALA A 144 9.13 9.55 -1.91
C ALA A 144 8.99 9.11 -0.45
N ILE A 145 9.49 7.90 -0.20
CA ILE A 145 9.93 7.38 1.09
C ILE A 145 11.35 6.86 0.82
N LEU A 146 12.37 7.70 1.00
CA LEU A 146 13.71 7.36 0.49
C LEU A 146 14.19 5.98 1.00
N PRO A 147 14.76 5.13 0.12
CA PRO A 147 15.19 5.44 -1.24
C PRO A 147 14.12 5.25 -2.34
N ILE A 148 12.91 4.79 -2.01
CA ILE A 148 11.86 4.53 -3.01
C ILE A 148 11.13 5.83 -3.38
N ALA A 149 10.92 6.05 -4.68
CA ALA A 149 10.26 7.24 -5.20
C ALA A 149 9.50 6.95 -6.50
N THR A 150 8.48 7.76 -6.78
CA THR A 150 7.74 7.77 -8.04
C THR A 150 7.51 9.22 -8.48
N ASP A 151 7.46 9.43 -9.78
CA ASP A 151 7.21 10.75 -10.37
C ASP A 151 5.80 10.82 -10.94
N PHE A 152 5.19 11.99 -10.76
CA PHE A 152 3.98 12.45 -11.42
C PHE A 152 4.39 13.50 -12.44
N THR A 153 3.80 13.43 -13.62
CA THR A 153 4.01 14.44 -14.67
C THR A 153 2.74 15.22 -14.95
N ALA A 154 2.92 16.46 -15.37
CA ALA A 154 1.86 17.27 -15.93
C ALA A 154 2.41 18.17 -17.02
N ARG A 155 1.53 18.74 -17.83
CA ARG A 155 1.90 19.74 -18.83
C ARG A 155 1.06 21.00 -18.64
N VAL A 156 1.69 22.13 -18.91
CA VAL A 156 0.96 23.39 -18.96
C VAL A 156 0.19 23.47 -20.29
N ARG A 157 -1.11 23.74 -20.22
CA ARG A 157 -1.91 24.07 -21.41
C ARG A 157 -1.63 25.51 -21.80
N SER A 158 -1.33 25.74 -23.08
CA SER A 158 -1.29 27.09 -23.64
C SER A 158 -2.69 27.50 -24.07
N ASP A 159 -3.38 28.29 -23.26
CA ASP A 159 -4.64 28.93 -23.57
C ASP A 159 -4.43 30.40 -23.96
N PHE A 160 -3.54 30.65 -24.94
CA PHE A 160 -3.60 31.90 -25.68
C PHE A 160 -4.80 31.81 -26.65
N THR A 161 -5.97 32.21 -26.18
CA THR A 161 -7.06 32.61 -27.08
C THR A 161 -6.82 34.08 -27.41
N ILE A 162 -6.34 34.35 -28.63
CA ILE A 162 -6.19 35.71 -29.18
C ILE A 162 -7.51 36.11 -29.83
#